data_AF-A0A533T5Z1-F1
#
_entry.id   AF-A0A533T5Z1-F1
#
_cell.length_a   1.000
_cell.length_b   1.000
_cell.length_c   1.000
_cell.angle_alpha   90.00
_cell.angle_beta   90.00
_cell.angle_gamma   90.00
#
_symmetry.space_group_name_H-M   'P 1'
#
loop_
_entity.id
_entity.type
_entity.pdbx_description
1 polymer ?
#
loop_
_entity_poly.entity_id
_entity_poly.type
_entity_poly.pdbx_seq_one_letter_code
_entity_poly.pdbx_strand_id
1 'polypeptide(L)' 'MGKRQIIYRKDRIGGNQDLLNREINLVTNEARVWHGTIIAVGSNDVELKDARSGKHRFSLDQIDRIYCDVITDY' A
#
# COMPACT_ATOMS: atom_id res chain seq x y z
N MET A 1 -0.07 23.36 -6.47
CA MET A 1 0.31 21.99 -6.07
C MET A 1 -0.65 20.98 -6.67
N GLY A 2 -0.17 20.09 -7.53
CA GLY A 2 -0.97 19.01 -8.10
C GLY A 2 -0.80 17.73 -7.29
N LYS A 3 -1.90 17.06 -6.95
CA LYS A 3 -1.87 15.76 -6.28
C LYS A 3 -1.87 14.66 -7.35
N ARG A 4 -0.81 13.86 -7.42
CA ARG A 4 -0.77 12.67 -8.28
C ARG A 4 -1.05 11.44 -7.44
N GLN A 5 -2.01 10.63 -7.85
CA GLN A 5 -2.23 9.32 -7.26
C GLN A 5 -1.54 8.25 -8.12
N ILE A 6 -0.76 7.39 -7.49
CA ILE A 6 -0.16 6.22 -8.11
C ILE A 6 -0.95 4.99 -7.65
N ILE A 7 -1.34 4.16 -8.61
CA ILE A 7 -2.10 2.93 -8.38
C ILE A 7 -1.19 1.75 -8.67
N TYR A 8 -0.95 0.92 -7.67
CA TYR A 8 -0.23 -0.34 -7.81
C TYR A 8 -1.23 -1.48 -7.86
N ARG A 9 -1.22 -2.24 -8.95
CA ARG A 9 -1.94 -3.51 -9.09
C ARG A 9 -1.07 -4.65 -8.58
N LYS A 10 -1.69 -5.80 -8.28
CA LYS A 10 -1.07 -6.99 -7.69
C LYS A 10 0.32 -7.34 -8.27
N ASP A 11 0.49 -7.27 -9.58
CA ASP A 11 1.73 -7.57 -10.32
C ASP A 11 2.89 -6.60 -10.05
N ARG A 12 2.60 -5.42 -9.46
CA ARG A 12 3.56 -4.34 -9.19
C ARG A 12 3.78 -4.10 -7.69
N ILE A 13 3.23 -4.95 -6.82
CA ILE A 13 3.35 -4.80 -5.35
C ILE A 13 4.49 -5.68 -4.81
N GLY A 14 4.52 -6.96 -5.20
CA GLY A 14 5.51 -7.91 -4.69
C GLY A 14 6.94 -7.47 -4.97
N GLY A 15 7.77 -7.43 -3.92
CA GLY A 15 9.16 -7.01 -3.98
C GLY A 15 9.39 -5.52 -4.30
N ASN A 16 8.33 -4.72 -4.48
CA ASN A 16 8.46 -3.32 -4.85
C ASN A 16 8.83 -2.46 -3.64
N GLN A 17 10.13 -2.19 -3.49
CA GLN A 17 10.66 -1.40 -2.37
C GLN A 17 10.24 0.07 -2.39
N ASP A 18 9.73 0.62 -3.50
CA ASP A 18 9.23 2.00 -3.56
C ASP A 18 8.00 2.24 -2.68
N LEU A 19 7.29 1.15 -2.35
CA LEU A 19 6.15 1.14 -1.44
C LEU A 19 6.57 1.21 0.03
N LEU A 20 7.81 0.88 0.36
CA LEU A 20 8.29 0.89 1.74
C LEU A 20 8.22 2.31 2.32
N ASN A 21 7.74 2.43 3.56
CA ASN A 21 7.53 3.69 4.27
C ASN A 21 6.54 4.66 3.59
N ARG A 22 5.75 4.21 2.61
CA ARG A 22 4.69 5.01 2.01
C ARG A 22 3.40 4.89 2.81
N GLU A 23 2.75 6.02 3.02
CA GLU A 23 1.36 6.07 3.46
C GLU A 23 0.44 5.76 2.27
N ILE A 24 -0.46 4.81 2.45
CA ILE A 24 -1.27 4.25 1.37
C ILE A 24 -2.70 3.96 1.81
N ASN A 25 -3.56 3.75 0.81
CA ASN A 25 -4.81 3.02 0.98
C ASN A 25 -4.70 1.68 0.24
N LEU A 26 -4.72 0.58 0.99
CA LEU A 26 -4.75 -0.78 0.47
C LEU A 26 -6.21 -1.24 0.35
N VAL A 27 -6.59 -1.73 -0.83
CA VAL A 27 -7.93 -2.30 -1.06
C VAL A 27 -7.81 -3.81 -1.20
N THR A 28 -8.58 -4.53 -0.41
CA THR A 28 -8.65 -5.99 -0.49
C THR A 28 -9.68 -6.44 -1.53
N ASN A 29 -9.61 -7.70 -1.96
CA ASN A 29 -10.60 -8.30 -2.87
C ASN A 29 -12.02 -8.31 -2.30
N GLU A 30 -12.16 -8.22 -0.97
CA GLU A 30 -13.46 -8.10 -0.27
C GLU A 30 -14.00 -6.66 -0.24
N ALA A 31 -13.42 -5.76 -1.05
CA ALA A 31 -13.75 -4.33 -1.10
C ALA A 31 -13.58 -3.61 0.26
N ARG A 32 -12.67 -4.10 1.12
CA ARG A 32 -12.30 -3.40 2.36
C ARG A 32 -11.09 -2.50 2.10
N VAL A 33 -11.09 -1.33 2.73
CA VAL A 33 -10.00 -0.35 2.64
C VAL A 33 -9.24 -0.31 3.95
N TRP A 34 -7.93 -0.43 3.85
CA TRP A 34 -6.99 -0.29 4.96
C TRP A 34 -6.09 0.90 4.70
N HIS A 35 -6.05 1.81 5.66
CA HIS A 35 -5.21 3.00 5.62
C HIS A 35 -4.05 2.86 6.60
N GLY A 36 -2.83 3.18 6.14
CA GLY A 36 -1.64 3.13 6.98
C GLY A 36 -0.35 3.22 6.19
N THR A 37 0.76 2.98 6.87
CA THR A 37 2.11 3.00 6.30
C THR A 37 2.61 1.59 6.06
N ILE A 38 3.15 1.31 4.87
CA ILE A 38 3.82 0.04 4.62
C ILE A 38 5.15 0.01 5.39
N ILE A 39 5.33 -1.02 6.22
CA ILE A 39 6.53 -1.21 7.04
C ILE A 39 7.41 -2.38 6.56
N ALA A 40 6.88 -3.25 5.72
CA ALA A 40 7.65 -4.29 5.04
C ALA A 40 7.00 -4.68 3.71
N VAL A 41 7.84 -4.98 2.71
CA VAL A 41 7.42 -5.51 1.40
C VAL A 41 8.20 -6.79 1.14
N GLY A 42 7.50 -7.93 1.19
CA GLY A 42 8.03 -9.21 0.80
C GLY A 42 7.73 -9.53 -0.68
N SER A 43 8.10 -10.73 -1.11
CA SER A 43 7.80 -11.22 -2.46
C SER A 43 6.32 -11.54 -2.66
N ASN A 44 5.65 -12.02 -1.60
CA ASN A 44 4.26 -12.53 -1.65
C ASN A 44 3.33 -11.85 -0.64
N ASP A 45 3.83 -10.86 0.09
CA ASP A 45 3.12 -10.23 1.19
C ASP A 45 3.60 -8.81 1.45
N VAL A 46 2.77 -8.04 2.14
CA VAL A 46 3.11 -6.70 2.64
C VAL A 46 2.64 -6.57 4.08
N GLU A 47 3.41 -5.82 4.88
CA GLU A 47 2.99 -5.42 6.22
C GLU A 47 2.62 -3.93 6.23
N LEU A 48 1.42 -3.66 6.75
CA LEU A 48 0.86 -2.33 6.93
C LEU A 48 0.77 -2.02 8.42
N LYS A 49 1.26 -0.86 8.83
CA LYS A 49 1.02 -0.29 10.15
C LYS A 49 -0.08 0.76 10.06
N ASP A 50 -1.18 0.54 10.76
CA ASP A 50 -2.28 1.50 10.84
C ASP A 50 -1.96 2.67 11.82
N ALA A 51 -2.80 3.71 11.80
CA ALA A 51 -2.67 4.89 12.66
C ALA A 51 -2.79 4.59 14.17
N ARG A 52 -3.41 3.47 14.55
CA ARG A 52 -3.52 2.98 15.93
C ARG A 52 -2.34 2.08 16.32
N SER A 53 -1.29 2.04 15.49
CA SER A 53 -0.11 1.18 15.64
C SER A 53 -0.38 -0.32 15.52
N GLY A 54 -1.54 -0.72 15.02
CA GLY A 54 -1.83 -2.11 14.64
C GLY A 54 -1.01 -2.51 13.43
N LYS A 55 -0.40 -3.70 13.46
CA LYS A 55 0.33 -4.27 12.34
C LYS A 55 -0.53 -5.33 11.67
N HIS A 56 -0.68 -5.22 10.36
CA HIS A 56 -1.50 -6.11 9.55
C HIS A 56 -0.67 -6.64 8.39
N ARG A 57 -0.63 -7.96 8.25
CA ARG A 57 0.06 -8.64 7.16
C ARG A 57 -0.97 -9.09 6.13
N PHE A 58 -0.77 -8.70 4.88
CA PHE A 58 -1.63 -9.06 3.76
C PHE A 58 -0.85 -9.90 2.77
N SER A 59 -1.40 -11.04 2.36
CA SER A 59 -0.91 -11.73 1.16
C SER A 59 -1.27 -10.91 -0.08
N LEU A 60 -0.40 -10.88 -1.09
CA LEU A 60 -0.71 -10.24 -2.37
C LEU A 60 -1.97 -10.80 -3.03
N ASP A 61 -2.31 -12.06 -2.74
CA ASP A 61 -3.54 -12.68 -3.24
C ASP A 61 -4.82 -12.06 -2.68
N GLN A 62 -4.73 -11.39 -1.53
CA GLN A 62 -5.87 -10.74 -0.87
C GLN A 62 -6.01 -9.27 -1.29
N ILE A 63 -5.03 -8.72 -2.01
CA ILE A 63 -4.95 -7.31 -2.38
C ILE A 63 -5.44 -7.14 -3.82
N ASP A 64 -6.44 -6.27 -4.00
CA ASP A 64 -6.87 -5.81 -5.32
C ASP A 64 -5.89 -4.75 -5.84
N ARG A 65 -5.68 -3.69 -5.04
CA ARG A 65 -4.84 -2.54 -5.42
C ARG A 65 -4.37 -1.72 -4.23
N ILE A 66 -3.28 -0.98 -4.44
CA ILE A 66 -2.76 0.00 -3.49
C ILE A 66 -2.79 1.39 -4.14
N TYR A 67 -3.34 2.37 -3.43
CA TYR A 67 -3.30 3.78 -3.79
C TYR A 67 -2.25 4.50 -2.94
N CYS A 68 -1.30 5.16 -3.61
CA CYS A 68 -0.29 5.99 -2.99
C CYS A 68 -0.43 7.41 -3.51
N ASP A 69 -0.56 8.38 -2.61
CA ASP A 69 -0.59 9.78 -2.99
C ASP A 69 0.84 10.32 -3.05
N VAL A 70 1.15 11.06 -4.12
CA VAL A 70 2.43 11.75 -4.31
C VAL A 70 2.13 13.24 -4.45
N ILE A 71 2.56 14.00 -3.45
CA ILE A 71 2.54 15.46 -3.50
C ILE A 71 3.80 15.89 -4.24
N THR A 72 3.62 16.64 -5.33
CA THR A 72 4.73 17.26 -6.07
C THR A 72 4.62 18.76 -5.88
N ASP A 73 5.62 19.33 -5.21
CA ASP A 73 5.78 20.78 -5.09
C ASP A 73 6.47 21.25 -6.37
N TYR A 74 5.72 21.89 -7.25
CA TYR A 74 6.26 22.73 -8.32
C TYR A 74 6.45 24.14 -7.78
#